data_AF-A0A1H4M801-F1
#
_entry.id   AF-A0A1H4M801-F1
#
_cell.length_a   1.000
_cell.length_b   1.000
_cell.length_c   1.000
_cell.angle_alpha   90.00
_cell.angle_beta   90.00
_cell.angle_gamma   90.00
#
_symmetry.space_group_name_H-M   'P 1'
#
loop_
_entity.id
_entity.type
_entity.pdbx_description
1 polymer ?
#
loop_
_entity_poly.entity_id
_entity_poly.type
_entity_poly.pdbx_seq_one_letter_code
_entity_poly.pdbx_strand_id
1 'polypeptide(L)' 'MSGAGAHKRGQQLAIRCAKLRREGLSLSEVAELTGIRKEQANAKITLGERLLSLVES' A
#
# COMPACT_ATOMS: atom_id res chain seq x y z
N MET A 1 10.80 1.27 22.54
CA MET A 1 11.10 1.56 21.12
C MET A 1 9.83 2.06 20.45
N SER A 2 9.81 3.32 20.03
CA SER A 2 8.60 4.01 19.57
C SER A 2 8.07 3.44 18.24
N GLY A 3 6.76 3.24 18.15
CA GLY A 3 6.06 2.65 16.99
C GLY A 3 6.15 3.45 15.68
N ALA A 4 6.86 4.59 15.67
CA ALA A 4 7.03 5.45 14.51
C ALA A 4 7.67 4.72 13.32
N GLY A 5 8.65 3.85 13.56
CA GLY A 5 9.30 3.08 12.48
C GLY A 5 8.36 2.07 11.82
N ALA A 6 7.54 1.38 12.63
CA ALA A 6 6.53 0.45 12.12
C ALA A 6 5.43 1.19 11.32
N HIS A 7 5.02 2.37 11.79
CA HIS A 7 4.06 3.21 11.09
C HIS A 7 4.57 3.65 9.72
N LYS A 8 5.81 4.15 9.63
CA LYS A 8 6.44 4.54 8.35
C LYS A 8 6.52 3.39 7.36
N ARG A 9 6.96 2.20 7.80
CA ARG A 9 6.97 1.00 6.94
C ARG A 9 5.56 0.63 6.47
N GLY A 10 4.57 0.74 7.35
CA GLY A 10 3.17 0.48 7.03
C GLY A 10 2.61 1.42 5.95
N GLN A 11 2.98 2.70 6.01
CA GLN A 11 2.63 3.71 5.00
C GLN A 11 3.34 3.46 3.67
N GLN A 12 4.65 3.19 3.69
CA GLN A 12 5.42 2.87 2.49
C GLN A 12 4.87 1.65 1.75
N LEU A 13 4.50 0.61 2.50
CA LEU A 13 3.85 -0.58 1.95
C LEU A 13 2.51 -0.23 1.28
N ALA A 14 1.68 0.59 1.93
CA ALA A 14 0.40 1.02 1.37
C ALA A 14 0.59 1.81 0.06
N ILE A 15 1.52 2.76 0.04
CA ILE A 15 1.88 3.53 -1.17
C ILE A 15 2.34 2.60 -2.29
N ARG A 16 3.19 1.60 -1.99
CA ARG A 16 3.63 0.61 -2.97
C ARG A 16 2.46 -0.19 -3.55
N CYS A 17 1.50 -0.62 -2.70
CA CYS A 17 0.31 -1.32 -3.16
C CYS A 17 -0.54 -0.47 -4.11
N ALA A 18 -0.72 0.82 -3.80
CA ALA A 18 -1.47 1.75 -4.65
C ALA A 18 -0.79 1.96 -6.02
N LYS A 19 0.53 2.16 -6.05
CA LYS A 19 1.29 2.30 -7.32
C LYS A 19 1.12 1.08 -8.22
N LEU A 20 1.31 -0.12 -7.69
CA LEU A 20 1.09 -1.36 -8.43
C LEU A 20 -0.36 -1.48 -8.95
N ARG A 21 -1.34 -1.03 -8.16
CA ARG A 21 -2.74 -1.01 -8.61
C ARG A 21 -2.95 -0.05 -9.79
N ARG A 22 -2.34 1.14 -9.76
CA ARG A 22 -2.38 2.14 -10.85
C ARG A 22 -1.69 1.64 -12.12
N GLU A 23 -0.68 0.77 -11.98
CA GLU A 23 -0.04 0.06 -13.11
C GLU A 23 -0.95 -1.02 -13.74
N GLY A 24 -2.13 -1.26 -13.19
CA GLY A 24 -3.15 -2.17 -13.75
C GLY A 24 -3.20 -3.55 -13.09
N LEU A 25 -2.34 -3.83 -12.10
CA LEU A 25 -2.29 -5.14 -11.45
C LEU A 25 -3.56 -5.43 -10.63
N SER A 26 -3.94 -6.70 -10.60
CA SER A 26 -5.04 -7.21 -9.77
C SER A 26 -4.67 -7.27 -8.29
N LEU A 27 -5.68 -7.44 -7.43
CA LEU A 27 -5.47 -7.58 -5.98
C LEU A 27 -4.58 -8.80 -5.63
N SER A 28 -4.66 -9.88 -6.41
CA SER A 28 -3.83 -11.08 -6.19
C SER A 28 -2.37 -10.79 -6.50
N GLU A 29 -2.08 -10.15 -7.64
CA GLU A 29 -0.71 -9.82 -8.07
C GLU A 29 -0.07 -8.79 -7.13
N VAL A 30 -0.83 -7.79 -6.69
CA VAL A 30 -0.36 -6.83 -5.68
C VAL A 30 0.00 -7.55 -4.38
N ALA A 31 -0.84 -8.49 -3.93
CA ALA A 31 -0.59 -9.24 -2.71
C ALA A 31 0.68 -10.09 -2.80
N GLU A 32 0.86 -10.78 -3.93
CA GLU A 32 2.04 -11.59 -4.24
C GLU A 32 3.33 -10.74 -4.27
N LEU A 33 3.36 -9.65 -5.03
CA LEU A 33 4.53 -8.80 -5.18
C LEU A 33 4.94 -8.04 -3.91
N THR A 34 4.01 -7.85 -2.98
CA THR A 34 4.25 -7.12 -1.72
C THR A 34 4.33 -8.03 -0.50
N GLY A 35 4.09 -9.34 -0.66
CA GLY A 35 4.16 -10.32 0.41
C GLY A 35 3.07 -10.16 1.47
N ILE A 36 1.91 -9.60 1.11
CA ILE A 36 0.75 -9.46 2.02
C ILE A 36 -0.31 -10.49 1.68
N ARG A 37 -1.27 -10.68 2.59
CA ARG A 37 -2.43 -11.53 2.29
C ARG A 37 -3.39 -10.80 1.35
N LYS A 38 -4.05 -11.54 0.46
CA LYS A 38 -4.98 -10.99 -0.54
C LYS A 38 -6.10 -10.16 0.08
N GLU A 39 -6.59 -10.57 1.25
CA GLU A 39 -7.65 -9.87 1.99
C GLU A 39 -7.19 -8.48 2.48
N GLN A 40 -5.88 -8.28 2.65
CA GLN A 40 -5.29 -7.01 3.07
C GLN A 40 -5.03 -6.05 1.90
N ALA A 41 -4.94 -6.57 0.68
CA ALA A 41 -4.52 -5.79 -0.50
C ALA A 41 -5.43 -4.59 -0.74
N ASN A 42 -6.76 -4.78 -0.72
CA ASN A 42 -7.71 -3.71 -0.98
C ASN A 42 -7.60 -2.56 0.05
N ALA A 43 -7.47 -2.90 1.34
CA ALA A 43 -7.30 -1.92 2.41
C ALA A 43 -5.97 -1.15 2.27
N LYS A 44 -4.88 -1.84 1.91
CA LYS A 44 -3.57 -1.22 1.68
C LYS A 44 -3.55 -0.30 0.47
N ILE A 45 -4.17 -0.72 -0.63
CA ILE A 45 -4.36 0.12 -1.83
C ILE A 45 -5.13 1.39 -1.45
N THR A 46 -6.27 1.25 -0.79
CA THR A 46 -7.12 2.40 -0.39
C THR A 46 -6.35 3.40 0.47
N LEU A 47 -5.59 2.92 1.46
CA LEU A 47 -4.73 3.78 2.28
C LEU A 47 -3.63 4.44 1.44
N GLY A 48 -2.99 3.69 0.53
CA GLY A 48 -1.94 4.19 -0.34
C GLY A 48 -2.40 5.31 -1.29
N GLU A 49 -3.58 5.16 -1.89
CA GLU A 49 -4.20 6.18 -2.74
C GLU A 49 -4.43 7.49 -1.97
N ARG A 50 -4.94 7.41 -0.73
CA ARG A 50 -5.11 8.57 0.14
C ARG A 50 -3.78 9.22 0.52
N LEU A 51 -2.74 8.43 0.76
CA LEU A 51 -1.41 8.95 1.09
C LEU A 51 -0.75 9.64 -0.12
N LEU A 52 -0.91 9.07 -1.32
CA LEU A 52 -0.43 9.66 -2.56
C LEU A 52 -1.12 10.99 -2.84
N SER A 53 -2.45 11.07 -2.67
CA SER A 53 -3.18 12.32 -2.90
C SER A 53 -2.75 13.47 -1.99
N LEU A 54 -2.29 13.18 -0.77
CA LEU A 54 -1.76 14.19 0.16
C LEU A 54 -0.41 14.77 -0.26
N VAL A 55 0.35 14.07 -1.11
CA VAL A 55 1.67 14.49 -1.59
C VAL A 55 1.57 15.14 -2.97
N GLU A 56 0.61 14.70 -3.80
CA GLU A 56 0.39 15.18 -5.16
C GLU A 56 -0.45 16.48 -5.23
N SER A 57 -1.00 16.95 -4.10
CA SER A 57 -1.80 18.19 -3.99
C SER A 57 -0.97 19.44 -3.74
#